data_AF-A0A661VYD6-F1
#
_entry.id   AF-A0A661VYD6-F1
#
_cell.length_a   1.000
_cell.length_b   1.000
_cell.length_c   1.000
_cell.angle_alpha   90.00
_cell.angle_beta   90.00
_cell.angle_gamma   90.00
#
_symmetry.space_group_name_H-M   'P 1'
#
loop_
_entity.id
_entity.type
_entity.pdbx_description
1 polymer ?
#
loop_
_entity_poly.entity_id
_entity_poly.type
_entity_poly.pdbx_seq_one_letter_code
_entity_poly.pdbx_strand_id
1 'polypeptide(L)'
;MVQLSTLVRDIHRLNHQLERFEQRYNMLSTTFYEAYSAGMEPEDDAWVLDFEKWAGLYEVWRDRQGEYEETVRHIRRQQPSLFKVVRPVMA
;
A
#
# COMPACT_ATOMS: atom_id res chain seq x y z
N MET A 1 14.68 12.81 -5.94
CA MET A 1 14.53 12.23 -4.58
C MET A 1 13.08 12.47 -4.18
N VAL A 2 12.27 11.42 -4.05
CA VAL A 2 10.87 11.54 -3.61
C VAL A 2 10.86 11.92 -2.13
N GLN A 3 9.96 12.81 -1.71
CA GLN A 3 9.87 13.20 -0.31
C GLN A 3 9.11 12.14 0.51
N LEU A 4 9.59 11.84 1.72
CA LEU A 4 8.97 10.88 2.64
C LEU A 4 7.48 11.17 2.89
N SER A 5 7.11 12.46 3.00
CA SER A 5 5.73 12.89 3.18
C SER A 5 4.83 12.61 1.98
N THR A 6 5.39 12.57 0.76
CA THR A 6 4.68 12.16 -0.45
C THR A 6 4.40 10.66 -0.40
N LEU A 7 5.40 9.83 -0.08
CA LEU A 7 5.24 8.38 0.05
C LEU A 7 4.18 8.02 1.09
N VAL A 8 4.23 8.65 2.27
CA VAL A 8 3.24 8.43 3.34
C VAL A 8 1.82 8.78 2.86
N ARG A 9 1.65 9.91 2.16
CA ARG A 9 0.35 10.32 1.64
C ARG A 9 -0.17 9.34 0.58
N ASP A 10 0.70 8.89 -0.31
CA ASP A 10 0.35 7.94 -1.37
C ASP A 10 -0.04 6.58 -0.77
N ILE A 11 0.73 6.09 0.21
CA ILE A 11 0.42 4.88 0.98
C ILE A 11 -0.97 4.97 1.60
N HIS A 12 -1.30 6.05 2.31
CA HIS A 12 -2.61 6.20 2.94
C HIS A 12 -3.73 6.32 1.91
N ARG A 13 -3.50 7.04 0.80
CA ARG A 13 -4.48 7.14 -0.29
C ARG A 13 -4.76 5.79 -0.94
N LEU A 14 -3.73 4.96 -1.12
CA LEU A 14 -3.87 3.61 -1.67
C LEU A 14 -4.57 2.68 -0.67
N ASN A 15 -4.22 2.75 0.61
CA ASN A 15 -4.88 1.98 1.67
C ASN A 15 -6.38 2.23 1.69
N HIS A 16 -6.81 3.49 1.64
CA HIS A 16 -8.24 3.84 1.57
C HIS A 16 -8.94 3.33 0.31
N GLN A 17 -8.22 3.14 -0.80
CA GLN A 17 -8.82 2.53 -1.99
C GLN A 17 -8.96 1.02 -1.83
N LEU A 18 -7.95 0.36 -1.24
CA LEU A 18 -7.99 -1.07 -0.91
C LEU A 18 -9.12 -1.40 0.08
N GLU A 19 -9.27 -0.60 1.14
CA GLU A 19 -10.34 -0.74 2.15
C GLU A 19 -11.75 -0.78 1.54
N ARG A 20 -11.98 -0.11 0.40
CA ARG A 20 -13.29 -0.12 -0.26
C ARG A 20 -13.61 -1.50 -0.85
N PHE A 21 -12.62 -2.21 -1.37
CA PHE A 21 -12.79 -3.60 -1.80
C PHE A 21 -12.97 -4.51 -0.60
N GLU A 22 -12.18 -4.30 0.46
CA GLU A 22 -12.29 -5.12 1.67
C GLU A 22 -13.69 -5.04 2.29
N GLN A 23 -14.27 -3.84 2.36
CA GLN A 23 -15.63 -3.64 2.84
C GLN A 23 -16.68 -4.22 1.88
N ARG A 24 -16.50 -4.07 0.56
CA ARG A 24 -17.44 -4.57 -0.45
C ARG A 24 -17.56 -6.10 -0.43
N TYR A 25 -16.45 -6.79 -0.21
CA TYR A 25 -16.36 -8.26 -0.27
C TYR A 25 -16.22 -8.92 1.11
N ASN A 26 -16.15 -8.13 2.18
CA ASN A 26 -15.96 -8.59 3.56
C ASN A 26 -14.74 -9.51 3.72
N MET A 27 -13.63 -9.16 3.05
CA MET A 27 -12.37 -9.91 3.02
C MET A 27 -11.19 -8.94 3.12
N LEU A 28 -10.15 -9.29 3.86
CA LEU A 28 -8.96 -8.45 3.96
C LEU A 28 -8.07 -8.59 2.72
N SER A 29 -7.29 -7.54 2.41
CA SER A 29 -6.30 -7.56 1.31
C SER A 29 -5.29 -8.69 1.44
N THR A 30 -5.01 -9.18 2.66
CA THR A 30 -4.17 -10.37 2.86
C THR A 30 -4.78 -11.62 2.21
N THR A 31 -6.08 -11.82 2.36
CA THR A 31 -6.78 -12.98 1.78
C THR A 31 -6.94 -12.83 0.26
N PHE A 32 -7.23 -11.61 -0.22
CA PHE A 32 -7.19 -11.34 -1.66
C PHE A 32 -5.81 -11.64 -2.26
N TYR A 33 -4.74 -11.26 -1.56
CA TYR A 33 -3.38 -11.47 -2.04
C TYR A 33 -2.96 -12.94 -2.03
N GLU A 34 -3.39 -13.72 -1.04
CA GLU A 34 -3.20 -15.18 -1.04
C GLU A 34 -3.84 -15.81 -2.28
N ALA A 35 -5.07 -15.41 -2.62
CA ALA A 35 -5.77 -15.90 -3.80
C ALA A 35 -5.08 -15.49 -5.10
N TYR A 36 -4.71 -14.21 -5.22
CA TYR A 36 -3.96 -13.66 -6.34
C TYR A 36 -2.62 -14.40 -6.55
N SER A 37 -1.87 -14.62 -5.47
CA SER A 37 -0.58 -15.32 -5.51
C SER A 37 -0.72 -16.80 -5.89
N ALA A 38 -1.87 -17.41 -5.63
CA ALA A 38 -2.18 -18.77 -6.02
C ALA A 38 -2.71 -18.90 -7.46
N GLY A 39 -2.91 -17.79 -8.18
CA GLY A 39 -3.53 -17.78 -9.50
C GLY A 39 -5.00 -18.16 -9.47
N MET A 40 -5.68 -17.95 -8.33
CA MET A 40 -7.11 -18.16 -8.22
C MET A 40 -7.85 -16.95 -8.78
N GLU A 41 -8.81 -17.21 -9.68
CA GLU A 41 -9.68 -16.20 -10.24
C GLU A 41 -11.11 -16.37 -9.70
N PRO A 42 -11.84 -15.26 -9.48
CA PRO A 42 -13.27 -15.30 -9.24
C PRO A 42 -14.05 -16.05 -10.32
N GLU A 43 -15.05 -16.84 -9.94
CA GLU A 43 -15.96 -17.49 -10.90
C GLU A 43 -16.99 -16.52 -11.51
N ASP A 44 -17.25 -15.39 -10.83
CA ASP A 44 -18.21 -14.36 -11.27
C ASP A 44 -17.48 -13.22 -11.98
N ASP A 45 -17.82 -13.00 -13.26
CA ASP A 45 -17.29 -11.92 -14.12
C ASP A 45 -17.41 -10.52 -13.47
N ALA A 46 -18.45 -10.28 -12.67
CA ALA A 46 -18.63 -9.00 -11.97
C ALA A 46 -17.60 -8.79 -10.86
N TRP A 47 -17.01 -9.87 -10.34
CA TRP A 47 -15.95 -9.85 -9.35
C TRP A 47 -14.56 -9.84 -10.00
N VAL A 48 -14.37 -10.44 -11.18
CA VAL A 48 -13.08 -10.44 -11.89
C VAL A 48 -12.53 -9.02 -12.09
N LEU A 49 -13.33 -8.08 -12.60
CA LEU A 49 -12.89 -6.69 -12.84
C LEU A 49 -12.48 -5.95 -11.56
N ASP A 50 -13.23 -6.17 -10.47
CA ASP A 50 -12.91 -5.56 -9.17
C ASP A 50 -11.64 -6.18 -8.59
N PHE A 51 -11.43 -7.49 -8.79
CA PHE A 51 -10.24 -8.21 -8.35
C PHE A 51 -8.99 -7.75 -9.10
N GLU A 52 -9.03 -7.62 -10.42
CA GLU A 52 -7.93 -7.07 -11.22
C GLU A 52 -7.56 -5.65 -10.78
N LYS A 53 -8.57 -4.81 -10.54
CA LYS A 53 -8.36 -3.44 -10.07
C LYS A 53 -7.76 -3.40 -8.68
N TRP A 54 -8.25 -4.25 -7.77
CA TRP A 54 -7.67 -4.40 -6.43
C TRP A 54 -6.21 -4.85 -6.53
N ALA A 55 -5.88 -5.83 -7.37
CA ALA A 55 -4.52 -6.35 -7.52
C ALA A 55 -3.55 -5.28 -8.00
N GLY A 56 -3.93 -4.50 -9.02
CA GLY A 56 -3.14 -3.37 -9.49
C GLY A 56 -2.91 -2.30 -8.43
N LEU A 57 -3.93 -1.97 -7.63
CA LEU A 57 -3.78 -1.03 -6.51
C LEU A 57 -2.87 -1.59 -5.41
N TYR A 58 -2.97 -2.89 -5.14
CA TYR A 58 -2.21 -3.56 -4.10
C TYR A 58 -0.72 -3.62 -4.43
N GLU A 59 -0.35 -3.92 -5.68
CA GLU A 59 1.06 -3.90 -6.11
C GLU A 59 1.65 -2.49 -6.01
N VAL A 60 0.93 -1.46 -6.47
CA VAL A 60 1.38 -0.07 -6.34
C VAL A 60 1.53 0.33 -4.87
N TRP A 61 0.63 -0.12 -4.00
CA TRP A 61 0.74 0.10 -2.56
C TRP A 61 1.98 -0.56 -1.97
N ARG A 62 2.28 -1.80 -2.36
CA ARG A 62 3.49 -2.52 -1.93
C ARG A 62 4.77 -1.84 -2.40
N ASP A 63 4.81 -1.39 -3.64
CA ASP A 63 5.96 -0.64 -4.17
C ASP A 63 6.21 0.62 -3.35
N ARG A 64 5.16 1.39 -3.02
CA ARG A 64 5.28 2.59 -2.20
C ARG A 64 5.72 2.28 -0.76
N GLN A 65 5.27 1.17 -0.18
CA GLN A 65 5.77 0.70 1.13
C GLN A 65 7.26 0.37 1.06
N GLY A 66 7.71 -0.34 0.02
CA GLY A 66 9.12 -0.65 -0.20
C GLY A 66 9.98 0.61 -0.34
N GLU A 67 9.56 1.56 -1.17
CA GLU A 67 10.24 2.86 -1.33
C GLU A 67 10.31 3.64 -0.01
N TYR A 68 9.25 3.60 0.80
CA TYR A 68 9.23 4.19 2.13
C TYR A 68 10.26 3.54 3.05
N GLU A 69 10.29 2.21 3.13
CA GLU A 69 11.24 1.47 3.95
C GLU A 69 12.70 1.77 3.55
N GLU A 70 12.98 1.78 2.25
CA GLU A 70 14.31 2.12 1.72
C GLU A 70 14.70 3.56 2.06
N THR A 71 13.78 4.51 1.88
CA THR A 71 13.99 5.92 2.21
C THR A 71 14.28 6.10 3.70
N VAL A 72 13.50 5.47 4.58
CA VAL A 72 13.72 5.50 6.03
C VAL A 72 15.06 4.86 6.40
N ARG A 73 15.41 3.73 5.78
CA ARG A 73 16.69 3.04 5.98
C ARG A 73 17.86 3.95 5.59
N HIS A 74 17.74 4.69 4.48
CA HIS A 74 18.75 5.65 4.03
C HIS A 74 18.90 6.82 5.03
N ILE A 75 17.79 7.40 5.49
CA ILE A 75 17.79 8.48 6.49
C ILE A 75 18.46 8.01 7.79
N ARG A 76 18.12 6.81 8.29
CA ARG A 76 18.71 6.25 9.52
C ARG A 76 20.23 6.07 9.44
N ARG A 77 20.76 5.72 8.26
CA ARG A 77 22.21 5.59 8.05
C ARG A 77 22.93 6.93 8.16
N GLN A 78 22.28 8.03 7.73
CA GLN A 78 22.84 9.37 7.77
C GLN A 78 22.61 10.07 9.12
N GLN A 79 21.49 9.78 9.78
CA GLN A 79 21.12 10.32 11.07
C GLN A 79 20.51 9.22 11.95
N PRO A 80 21.19 8.80 13.04
CA PRO A 80 20.68 7.74 13.92
C PRO A 80 19.34 8.05 14.58
N SER A 81 18.98 9.34 14.70
CA SER A 81 17.73 9.79 15.30
C SER A 81 16.74 10.27 14.25
N LEU A 82 15.72 9.46 13.97
CA LEU A 82 14.62 9.82 13.06
C LEU A 82 13.82 11.04 13.53
N PHE A 83 13.71 11.24 14.84
CA PHE A 83 12.98 12.37 15.43
C PHE A 83 13.64 13.74 15.16
N LYS A 84 14.87 13.77 14.68
CA LYS A 84 15.53 15.00 14.21
C LYS A 84 15.13 15.37 12.77
N VAL A 85 14.58 14.43 12.02
CA VAL A 85 14.23 14.56 10.59
C VAL A 85 12.73 14.62 10.39
N VAL A 86 11.98 13.81 11.14
CA VAL A 86 10.52 13.75 11.05
C VAL A 86 9.92 14.85 11.91
N ARG A 87 9.11 15.72 11.29
CA ARG A 87 8.27 16.69 12.00
C ARG A 87 6.81 16.25 11.92
N PRO A 88 6.01 16.47 12.98
CA PRO A 88 4.56 16.32 12.88
C PRO A 88 4.04 17.17 11.72
N VAL A 89 3.27 16.57 10.83
CA VAL A 89 2.47 17.34 9.88
C VAL A 89 1.30 17.88 10.69
N MET A 90 1.30 19.17 11.01
CA MET A 90 0.15 19.79 11.67
C MET A 90 -1.01 19.77 10.67
N ALA A 91 -2.12 19.17 11.09
CA ALA A 91 -3.39 19.14 10.37
C ALA A 91 -4.13 20.48 10.48
#